data_AF-A0A7S0YWL7-F1
#
_entry.id   AF-A0A7S0YWL7-F1
#
_cell.length_a   1.000
_cell.length_b   1.000
_cell.length_c   1.000
_cell.angle_alpha   90.00
_cell.angle_beta   90.00
_cell.angle_gamma   90.00
#
_symmetry.space_group_name_H-M   'P 1'
#
loop_
_entity.id
_entity.type
_entity.pdbx_description
1 polymer ?
#
loop_
_entity_poly.entity_id
_entity_poly.type
_entity_poly.pdbx_seq_one_letter_code
_entity_poly.pdbx_strand_id
1 'polypeptide(L)'
;MLDVTLAADKHGEVVRKMWNDTRARTTCAKFGSNLRKMLLSGTEWVQGLSQGVDSKGHAEAGSTTPGRKLKAPLLGGKSHDDKDDASVASSARKGSVSGDPKANGGNGSATMGSDLKADKEQTSEEKAKANSDADAVGSHFWEMLSTLMDYLWEPEQMNERLVVMTKTFFELGVRQQHLETIGGAICFSIERALSEMWQPSMKEAWQWFWKMVSDAMGAALDVLESGDVELIRAGWEEAKESRPAEELGDIFFKELARIAPHVTHLFKRPKR
;
A
#
# COMPACT_ATOMS: atom_id res chain seq x y z
N MET A 1 -12.42 -1.28 22.39
CA MET A 1 -12.78 0.12 22.12
C MET A 1 -12.18 1.08 23.16
N LEU A 2 -12.29 0.81 24.47
CA LEU A 2 -11.67 1.63 25.54
C LEU A 2 -10.12 1.77 25.45
N ASP A 3 -9.44 0.78 24.89
CA ASP A 3 -7.97 0.80 24.74
C ASP A 3 -7.50 1.76 23.63
N VAL A 4 -8.28 1.86 22.55
CA VAL A 4 -7.97 2.74 21.41
C VAL A 4 -8.10 4.21 21.79
N THR A 5 -9.11 4.55 22.60
CA THR A 5 -9.31 5.92 23.10
C THR A 5 -8.20 6.36 24.05
N LEU A 6 -7.75 5.47 24.95
CA LEU A 6 -6.66 5.78 25.87
C LEU A 6 -5.32 5.95 25.15
N ALA A 7 -5.04 5.09 24.16
CA ALA A 7 -3.87 5.23 23.31
C ALA A 7 -3.93 6.51 22.45
N ALA A 8 -5.11 6.87 21.96
CA ALA A 8 -5.34 8.10 21.20
C ALA A 8 -5.09 9.36 22.06
N ASP A 9 -5.47 9.37 23.32
CA ASP A 9 -5.17 10.50 24.21
C ASP A 9 -3.66 10.63 24.45
N LYS A 10 -2.98 9.51 24.72
CA LYS A 10 -1.54 9.51 25.01
C LYS A 10 -0.68 9.86 23.79
N HIS A 11 -0.95 9.21 22.66
CA HIS A 11 -0.12 9.35 21.46
C HIS A 11 -0.63 10.45 20.53
N GLY A 12 -1.94 10.71 20.50
CA GLY A 12 -2.55 11.67 19.58
C GLY A 12 -2.07 13.09 19.79
N GLU A 13 -1.94 13.55 21.04
CA GLU A 13 -1.39 14.87 21.33
C GLU A 13 0.06 15.02 20.84
N VAL A 14 0.88 13.99 21.07
CA VAL A 14 2.29 13.97 20.64
C VAL A 14 2.37 14.03 19.13
N VAL A 15 1.58 13.22 18.42
CA VAL A 15 1.57 13.17 16.95
C VAL A 15 1.06 14.49 16.37
N ARG A 16 -0.03 15.05 16.88
CA ARG A 16 -0.56 16.35 16.43
C ARG A 16 0.46 17.47 16.63
N LYS A 17 1.07 17.54 17.81
CA LYS A 17 2.10 18.55 18.09
C LYS A 17 3.31 18.38 17.17
N MET A 18 3.82 17.16 17.05
CA MET A 18 4.93 16.81 16.17
C MET A 18 4.65 17.19 14.71
N TRP A 19 3.43 16.93 14.21
CA TRP A 19 3.03 17.33 12.88
C TRP A 19 2.95 18.85 12.72
N ASN A 20 2.38 19.56 13.69
CA ASN A 20 2.33 21.03 13.67
C ASN A 20 3.73 21.66 13.67
N ASP A 21 4.63 21.16 14.51
CA ASP A 21 6.02 21.60 14.56
C ASP A 21 6.75 21.31 13.25
N THR A 22 6.43 20.18 12.61
CA THR A 22 6.95 19.83 11.28
C THR A 22 6.45 20.82 10.24
N ARG A 23 5.14 21.10 10.18
CA ARG A 23 4.54 22.08 9.24
C ARG A 23 5.10 23.48 9.41
N ALA A 24 5.46 23.87 10.63
CA ALA A 24 6.09 25.16 10.89
C ALA A 24 7.53 25.25 10.34
N ARG A 25 8.19 24.12 10.10
CA ARG A 25 9.63 24.04 9.76
C ARG A 25 9.92 23.52 8.35
N THR A 26 8.94 22.91 7.71
CA THR A 26 9.05 22.40 6.35
C THR A 26 7.86 22.82 5.51
N THR A 27 8.08 22.89 4.20
CA THR A 27 7.00 23.08 3.22
C THR A 27 6.62 21.74 2.61
N CYS A 28 5.45 21.67 1.99
CA CYS A 28 5.03 20.50 1.21
C CYS A 28 6.11 20.10 0.18
N ALA A 29 6.66 21.07 -0.58
CA ALA A 29 7.73 20.82 -1.55
C ALA A 29 9.01 20.22 -0.92
N LYS A 30 9.44 20.75 0.22
CA LYS A 30 10.64 20.25 0.92
C LYS A 30 10.40 18.87 1.53
N PHE A 31 9.20 18.63 2.06
CA PHE A 31 8.77 17.34 2.56
C PHE A 31 8.71 16.29 1.44
N GLY A 32 8.05 16.61 0.33
CA GLY A 32 7.98 15.76 -0.86
C GLY A 32 9.35 15.43 -1.43
N SER A 33 10.28 16.40 -1.46
CA SER A 33 11.67 16.17 -1.88
C SER A 33 12.41 15.19 -0.97
N ASN A 34 12.22 15.27 0.34
CA ASN A 34 12.82 14.33 1.29
C ASN A 34 12.21 12.93 1.17
N LEU A 35 10.87 12.86 1.05
CA LEU A 35 10.14 11.62 0.86
C LEU A 35 10.60 10.93 -0.43
N ARG A 36 10.64 11.66 -1.53
CA ARG A 36 11.18 11.21 -2.83
C ARG A 36 12.57 10.61 -2.68
N LYS A 37 13.51 11.33 -2.06
CA LYS A 37 14.90 10.86 -1.92
C LYS A 37 14.96 9.50 -1.22
N MET A 38 14.08 9.26 -0.26
CA MET A 38 13.97 8.00 0.46
C MET A 38 13.27 6.91 -0.35
N LEU A 39 12.19 7.25 -1.05
CA LEU A 39 11.48 6.29 -1.89
C LEU A 39 12.36 5.84 -3.07
N LEU A 40 13.10 6.76 -3.69
CA LEU A 40 14.02 6.48 -4.80
C LEU A 40 15.30 5.78 -4.35
N SER A 41 15.77 5.99 -3.11
CA SER A 41 16.98 5.32 -2.61
C SER A 41 16.73 3.89 -2.15
N GLY A 42 15.48 3.53 -1.85
CA GLY A 42 15.12 2.25 -1.22
C GLY A 42 14.39 1.26 -2.11
N THR A 43 13.80 1.66 -3.24
CA THR A 43 12.82 0.78 -3.90
C THR A 43 12.66 0.96 -5.41
N GLU A 44 12.67 -0.16 -6.15
CA GLU A 44 12.44 -0.25 -7.60
C GLU A 44 11.01 0.15 -8.02
N TRP A 45 10.01 0.04 -7.13
CA TRP A 45 8.61 0.32 -7.47
C TRP A 45 8.33 1.79 -7.85
N VAL A 46 9.16 2.73 -7.42
CA VAL A 46 9.01 4.15 -7.81
C VAL A 46 9.23 4.34 -9.32
N GLN A 47 10.01 3.47 -9.95
CA GLN A 47 10.13 3.44 -11.42
C GLN A 47 8.84 2.92 -12.08
N GLY A 48 8.10 2.03 -11.39
CA GLY A 48 6.80 1.52 -11.82
C GLY A 48 5.64 2.51 -11.68
N LEU A 49 5.76 3.56 -10.87
CA LEU A 49 4.72 4.60 -10.73
C LEU A 49 4.46 5.35 -12.03
N SER A 50 5.50 5.52 -12.85
CA SER A 50 5.43 6.17 -14.17
C SER A 50 4.62 5.38 -15.20
N GLN A 51 4.46 4.07 -15.02
CA GLN A 51 3.78 3.24 -16.02
C GLN A 51 2.25 3.36 -15.96
N GLY A 52 1.69 3.91 -14.87
CA GLY A 52 0.25 3.97 -14.69
C GLY A 52 -0.40 2.58 -14.74
N VAL A 53 -1.67 2.50 -14.36
CA VAL A 53 -2.46 1.30 -14.66
C VAL A 53 -2.73 1.32 -16.17
N ASP A 54 -1.79 0.81 -16.97
CA ASP A 54 -2.14 0.31 -18.28
C ASP A 54 -3.16 -0.80 -18.05
N SER A 55 -4.39 -0.57 -18.51
CA SER A 55 -5.55 -1.46 -18.40
C SER A 55 -5.40 -2.77 -19.19
N LYS A 56 -4.17 -3.30 -19.30
CA LYS A 56 -3.77 -4.55 -19.96
C LYS A 56 -2.93 -5.45 -19.04
N GLY A 57 -3.24 -5.44 -17.74
CA GLY A 57 -2.70 -6.38 -16.76
C GLY A 57 -3.64 -7.55 -16.40
N HIS A 58 -4.54 -7.96 -17.30
CA HIS A 58 -5.35 -9.18 -17.14
C HIS A 58 -4.97 -10.22 -18.20
N ALA A 59 -3.73 -10.68 -18.17
CA ALA A 59 -3.32 -11.91 -18.85
C ALA A 59 -1.95 -12.34 -18.32
N GLU A 60 -1.94 -13.00 -17.16
CA GLU A 60 -1.04 -14.12 -16.82
C GLU A 60 -1.17 -14.46 -15.33
N ALA A 61 -2.32 -15.01 -14.95
CA ALA A 61 -2.38 -15.92 -13.80
C ALA A 61 -2.61 -17.32 -14.38
N GLY A 62 -1.50 -18.05 -14.52
CA GLY A 62 -1.48 -19.43 -14.97
C GLY A 62 -2.43 -20.29 -14.14
N SER A 63 -3.19 -21.11 -14.85
CA SER A 63 -4.05 -22.13 -14.28
C SER A 63 -3.23 -23.10 -13.43
N THR A 64 -3.54 -23.19 -12.14
CA THR A 64 -3.43 -24.47 -11.42
C THR A 64 -4.42 -24.50 -10.26
N THR A 65 -5.63 -24.97 -10.57
CA THR A 65 -6.61 -25.40 -9.57
C THR A 65 -6.09 -26.67 -8.87
N PRO A 66 -6.18 -26.75 -7.54
CA PRO A 66 -6.66 -27.98 -6.93
C PRO A 66 -7.83 -27.70 -5.98
N GLY A 67 -8.93 -28.41 -6.23
CA GLY A 67 -10.20 -28.26 -5.53
C GLY A 67 -10.11 -28.47 -4.02
N ARG A 68 -10.56 -27.47 -3.26
CA ARG A 68 -10.69 -27.54 -1.80
C ARG A 68 -12.10 -28.04 -1.46
N LYS A 69 -12.22 -29.33 -1.14
CA LYS A 69 -13.42 -29.88 -0.47
C LYS A 69 -13.46 -29.37 0.97
N LEU A 70 -14.53 -28.64 1.30
CA LEU A 70 -14.91 -28.30 2.67
C LEU A 70 -15.27 -29.58 3.43
N LYS A 71 -14.56 -29.87 4.53
CA LYS A 71 -15.00 -30.78 5.60
C LYS A 71 -14.85 -30.06 6.94
N ALA A 72 -15.95 -30.02 7.68
CA ALA A 72 -16.06 -29.47 9.03
C ALA A 72 -15.25 -30.29 10.07
N PRO A 73 -14.92 -29.73 11.25
CA PRO A 73 -13.97 -30.33 12.18
C PRO A 73 -14.63 -31.33 13.14
N LEU A 74 -13.93 -32.42 13.43
CA LEU A 74 -14.17 -33.29 14.58
C LEU A 74 -12.91 -33.38 15.44
N LEU A 75 -13.18 -33.34 16.75
CA LEU A 75 -12.27 -33.39 17.89
C LEU A 75 -11.36 -34.63 17.89
N GLY A 76 -10.15 -34.48 18.46
CA GLY A 76 -9.35 -35.61 18.96
C GLY A 76 -7.85 -35.36 18.88
N GLY A 77 -7.21 -35.14 20.04
CA GLY A 77 -5.77 -34.94 20.14
C GLY A 77 -4.95 -36.22 20.25
N LYS A 78 -3.63 -36.09 20.08
CA LYS A 78 -2.59 -36.64 20.97
C LYS A 78 -1.18 -36.23 20.50
N SER A 79 -0.36 -35.98 21.50
CA SER A 79 1.09 -35.86 21.59
C SER A 79 1.91 -36.88 20.79
N HIS A 80 3.10 -36.49 20.30
CA HIS A 80 4.38 -37.09 20.70
C HIS A 80 5.60 -36.27 20.25
N ASP A 81 6.72 -36.55 20.92
CA ASP A 81 8.00 -35.85 21.06
C ASP A 81 9.05 -36.11 19.96
N ASP A 82 10.20 -35.44 20.16
CA ASP A 82 11.58 -35.76 19.73
C ASP A 82 12.05 -35.27 18.35
N LYS A 83 13.33 -34.93 18.12
CA LYS A 83 14.46 -34.33 18.87
C LYS A 83 15.64 -34.30 17.88
N ASP A 84 16.60 -33.41 18.12
CA ASP A 84 18.03 -33.50 17.72
C ASP A 84 18.34 -33.45 16.19
N ASP A 85 19.45 -32.93 15.65
CA ASP A 85 20.71 -32.40 16.18
C ASP A 85 21.53 -31.73 15.05
N ALA A 86 22.52 -30.92 15.46
CA ALA A 86 23.86 -30.74 14.89
C ALA A 86 24.07 -30.46 13.36
N SER A 87 24.56 -29.28 12.92
CA SER A 87 25.93 -28.69 13.00
C SER A 87 26.92 -29.13 11.90
N VAL A 88 27.84 -28.18 11.58
CA VAL A 88 29.24 -28.35 11.09
C VAL A 88 29.54 -27.90 9.64
N ALA A 89 30.25 -26.76 9.58
CA ALA A 89 31.53 -26.48 8.89
C ALA A 89 31.65 -26.72 7.37
N SER A 90 32.59 -26.18 6.59
CA SER A 90 33.57 -25.09 6.59
C SER A 90 34.34 -25.23 5.25
N SER A 91 35.31 -24.34 5.00
CA SER A 91 36.38 -24.42 3.97
C SER A 91 35.99 -23.88 2.59
N ALA A 92 36.44 -22.67 2.21
CA ALA A 92 37.81 -22.27 1.88
C ALA A 92 38.35 -22.93 0.61
N ARG A 93 38.55 -22.13 -0.45
CA ARG A 93 39.62 -22.36 -1.44
C ARG A 93 40.08 -21.07 -2.10
N LYS A 94 41.38 -20.79 -1.93
CA LYS A 94 42.21 -19.87 -2.70
C LYS A 94 42.33 -20.33 -4.16
N GLY A 95 42.52 -19.38 -5.07
CA GLY A 95 42.96 -19.65 -6.44
C GLY A 95 43.28 -18.36 -7.19
N SER A 96 44.50 -17.85 -7.00
CA SER A 96 45.17 -16.90 -7.89
C SER A 96 45.62 -17.63 -9.15
N VAL A 97 45.50 -17.01 -10.34
CA VAL A 97 46.44 -17.17 -11.46
C VAL A 97 46.33 -15.93 -12.37
N SER A 98 47.50 -15.35 -12.65
CA SER A 98 47.78 -14.29 -13.62
C SER A 98 47.89 -14.83 -15.05
N GLY A 99 47.57 -14.01 -16.06
CA GLY A 99 47.95 -14.29 -17.44
C GLY A 99 47.43 -13.27 -18.46
N ASP A 100 48.18 -12.18 -18.65
CA ASP A 100 48.35 -11.50 -19.94
C ASP A 100 49.50 -12.19 -20.72
N PRO A 101 49.81 -11.93 -22.01
CA PRO A 101 49.25 -10.96 -22.98
C PRO A 101 49.04 -11.52 -24.42
N LYS A 102 48.30 -10.81 -25.30
CA LYS A 102 48.82 -10.25 -26.57
C LYS A 102 47.71 -9.70 -27.49
N ALA A 103 48.10 -8.60 -28.14
CA ALA A 103 47.41 -7.86 -29.17
C ALA A 103 47.11 -8.66 -30.44
N ASN A 104 45.99 -8.33 -31.10
CA ASN A 104 45.93 -8.26 -32.55
C ASN A 104 44.89 -7.21 -32.99
N GLY A 105 45.29 -6.36 -33.95
CA GLY A 105 44.46 -5.29 -34.50
C GLY A 105 43.55 -5.79 -35.63
N GLY A 106 42.44 -5.07 -35.83
CA GLY A 106 41.53 -5.27 -36.95
C GLY A 106 40.62 -4.05 -37.12
N ASN A 107 40.91 -3.26 -38.14
CA ASN A 107 40.07 -2.17 -38.64
C ASN A 107 38.67 -2.67 -39.02
N GLY A 108 37.64 -1.91 -38.65
CA GLY A 108 36.27 -2.17 -39.08
C GLY A 108 35.33 -0.99 -38.84
N SER A 109 35.26 -0.12 -39.85
CA SER A 109 34.10 0.62 -40.35
C SER A 109 33.18 1.36 -39.36
N ALA A 110 33.16 2.68 -39.53
CA ALA A 110 32.21 3.61 -38.95
C ALA A 110 30.79 3.42 -39.50
N THR A 111 29.83 3.13 -38.62
CA THR A 111 28.41 3.56 -38.67
C THR A 111 27.75 3.21 -37.31
N MET A 112 27.96 4.05 -36.29
CA MET A 112 27.19 3.99 -35.02
C MET A 112 27.14 5.41 -34.44
N GLY A 113 26.11 6.18 -34.84
CA GLY A 113 25.96 7.57 -34.39
C GLY A 113 24.52 8.01 -34.13
N SER A 114 23.52 7.16 -34.41
CA SER A 114 22.10 7.49 -34.31
C SER A 114 21.38 6.79 -33.15
N ASP A 115 21.83 5.62 -32.70
CA ASP A 115 21.10 4.84 -31.68
C ASP A 115 21.40 5.28 -30.23
N LEU A 116 22.57 5.84 -29.96
CA LEU A 116 22.95 6.32 -28.62
C LEU A 116 22.28 7.64 -28.19
N LYS A 117 21.64 8.35 -29.11
CA LYS A 117 20.86 9.57 -28.78
C LYS A 117 19.45 9.22 -28.32
N ALA A 118 18.79 8.25 -28.96
CA ALA A 118 17.44 7.82 -28.60
C ALA A 118 17.39 7.23 -27.19
N ASP A 119 18.35 6.36 -26.83
CA ASP A 119 18.44 5.77 -25.48
C ASP A 119 18.66 6.82 -24.39
N LYS A 120 19.41 7.89 -24.68
CA LYS A 120 19.74 8.96 -23.73
C LYS A 120 18.60 9.96 -23.54
N GLU A 121 17.80 10.16 -24.58
CA GLU A 121 16.65 11.06 -24.59
C GLU A 121 15.45 10.39 -23.89
N GLN A 122 15.18 9.11 -24.18
CA GLN A 122 14.18 8.30 -23.46
C GLN A 122 14.48 8.16 -21.97
N THR A 123 15.74 7.90 -21.58
CA THR A 123 16.10 7.86 -20.15
C THR A 123 16.03 9.23 -19.46
N SER A 124 16.05 10.34 -20.21
CA SER A 124 15.91 11.68 -19.62
C SER A 124 14.44 12.05 -19.40
N GLU A 125 13.56 11.71 -20.34
CA GLU A 125 12.11 11.95 -20.25
C GLU A 125 11.45 11.04 -19.22
N GLU A 126 11.85 9.76 -19.16
CA GLU A 126 11.36 8.80 -18.17
C GLU A 126 11.73 9.21 -16.74
N LYS A 127 12.96 9.71 -16.54
CA LYS A 127 13.40 10.28 -15.26
C LYS A 127 12.64 11.56 -14.91
N ALA A 128 12.33 12.41 -15.89
CA ALA A 128 11.55 13.63 -15.65
C ALA A 128 10.09 13.32 -15.26
N LYS A 129 9.47 12.32 -15.89
CA LYS A 129 8.11 11.88 -15.56
C LYS A 129 8.05 11.21 -14.19
N ALA A 130 8.94 10.25 -13.90
CA ALA A 130 9.06 9.66 -12.57
C ALA A 130 9.32 10.71 -11.49
N ASN A 131 10.01 11.80 -11.84
CA ASN A 131 10.18 12.93 -10.94
C ASN A 131 8.86 13.66 -10.66
N SER A 132 8.07 13.97 -11.68
CA SER A 132 6.74 14.58 -11.53
C SER A 132 5.80 13.72 -10.67
N ASP A 133 5.75 12.40 -10.92
CA ASP A 133 4.83 11.50 -10.22
C ASP A 133 5.15 11.38 -8.73
N ALA A 134 6.43 11.29 -8.38
CA ALA A 134 6.85 11.31 -6.98
C ALA A 134 6.60 12.67 -6.28
N ASP A 135 6.48 13.79 -7.02
CA ASP A 135 6.14 15.10 -6.41
C ASP A 135 4.65 15.12 -6.09
N ALA A 136 3.82 14.60 -7.01
CA ALA A 136 2.39 14.40 -6.80
C ALA A 136 2.13 13.50 -5.58
N VAL A 137 2.82 12.36 -5.49
CA VAL A 137 2.73 11.44 -4.34
C VAL A 137 3.09 12.16 -3.04
N GLY A 138 4.17 12.94 -3.03
CA GLY A 138 4.57 13.72 -1.86
C GLY A 138 3.51 14.75 -1.42
N SER A 139 2.88 15.44 -2.38
CA SER A 139 1.80 16.39 -2.09
C SER A 139 0.55 15.69 -1.55
N HIS A 140 0.15 14.57 -2.14
CA HIS A 140 -1.00 13.81 -1.67
C HIS A 140 -0.78 13.25 -0.26
N PHE A 141 0.43 12.77 0.07
CA PHE A 141 0.75 12.36 1.44
C PHE A 141 0.73 13.53 2.41
N TRP A 142 1.23 14.70 2.02
CA TRP A 142 1.17 15.90 2.84
C TRP A 142 -0.27 16.33 3.18
N GLU A 143 -1.14 16.35 2.17
CA GLU A 143 -2.55 16.69 2.32
C GLU A 143 -3.30 15.63 3.14
N MET A 144 -3.00 14.35 2.90
CA MET A 144 -3.56 13.25 3.68
C MET A 144 -3.19 13.40 5.14
N LEU A 145 -1.91 13.54 5.46
CA LEU A 145 -1.48 13.72 6.85
C LEU A 145 -2.11 14.96 7.49
N SER A 146 -2.17 16.08 6.78
CA SER A 146 -2.84 17.27 7.30
C SER A 146 -4.30 17.00 7.65
N THR A 147 -5.03 16.34 6.76
CA THR A 147 -6.43 15.98 6.95
C THR A 147 -6.60 15.03 8.13
N LEU A 148 -5.81 13.95 8.19
CA LEU A 148 -5.92 12.94 9.25
C LEU A 148 -5.62 13.53 10.65
N MET A 149 -4.72 14.50 10.74
CA MET A 149 -4.36 15.16 12.01
C MET A 149 -5.49 16.04 12.56
N ASP A 150 -6.32 16.57 11.68
CA ASP A 150 -7.52 17.33 12.07
C ASP A 150 -8.59 16.39 12.67
N TYR A 151 -8.70 15.16 12.15
CA TYR A 151 -9.68 14.13 12.59
C TYR A 151 -9.11 13.08 13.56
N LEU A 152 -7.94 13.29 14.16
CA LEU A 152 -7.25 12.25 14.94
C LEU A 152 -8.05 11.73 16.16
N TRP A 153 -8.97 12.53 16.70
CA TRP A 153 -9.88 12.16 17.81
C TRP A 153 -11.25 11.66 17.33
N GLU A 154 -11.48 11.65 16.02
CA GLU A 154 -12.73 11.25 15.37
C GLU A 154 -12.43 10.08 14.43
N PRO A 155 -12.16 8.88 14.96
CA PRO A 155 -11.62 7.76 14.19
C PRO A 155 -12.52 7.33 13.02
N GLU A 156 -13.84 7.48 13.18
CA GLU A 156 -14.83 7.19 12.13
C GLU A 156 -14.66 8.12 10.93
N GLN A 157 -14.59 9.44 11.17
CA GLN A 157 -14.39 10.43 10.12
C GLN A 157 -12.99 10.33 9.51
N MET A 158 -11.98 10.07 10.33
CA MET A 158 -10.61 9.83 9.86
C MET A 158 -10.58 8.66 8.89
N ASN A 159 -11.23 7.54 9.23
CA ASN A 159 -11.30 6.36 8.39
C ASN A 159 -12.05 6.61 7.07
N GLU A 160 -13.21 7.27 7.12
CA GLU A 160 -13.97 7.65 5.92
C GLU A 160 -13.12 8.48 4.94
N ARG A 161 -12.40 9.50 5.46
CA ARG A 161 -11.51 10.32 4.64
C ARG A 161 -10.35 9.52 4.07
N LEU A 162 -9.75 8.66 4.88
CA LEU A 162 -8.63 7.82 4.46
C LEU A 162 -9.01 6.87 3.32
N VAL A 163 -10.17 6.22 3.41
CA VAL A 163 -10.68 5.34 2.34
C VAL A 163 -10.83 6.10 1.02
N VAL A 164 -11.38 7.31 1.06
CA VAL A 164 -11.51 8.15 -0.15
C VAL A 164 -10.15 8.48 -0.76
N MET A 165 -9.17 8.88 0.07
CA MET A 165 -7.82 9.21 -0.40
C MET A 165 -7.03 7.99 -0.89
N THR A 166 -7.34 6.80 -0.36
CA THR A 166 -6.70 5.53 -0.75
C THR A 166 -6.85 5.26 -2.25
N LYS A 167 -8.01 5.60 -2.83
CA LYS A 167 -8.23 5.46 -4.27
C LYS A 167 -7.20 6.24 -5.10
N THR A 168 -6.93 7.49 -4.72
CA THR A 168 -5.93 8.32 -5.40
C THR A 168 -4.53 7.71 -5.28
N PHE A 169 -4.16 7.19 -4.11
CA PHE A 169 -2.89 6.48 -3.96
C PHE A 169 -2.83 5.20 -4.81
N PHE A 170 -3.92 4.44 -4.91
CA PHE A 170 -4.00 3.25 -5.74
C PHE A 170 -3.81 3.58 -7.23
N GLU A 171 -4.49 4.62 -7.72
CA GLU A 171 -4.36 5.16 -9.09
C GLU A 171 -2.93 5.64 -9.38
N LEU A 172 -2.26 6.19 -8.37
CA LEU A 172 -0.85 6.56 -8.43
C LEU A 172 0.11 5.36 -8.36
N GLY A 173 -0.38 4.13 -8.24
CA GLY A 173 0.45 2.91 -8.21
C GLY A 173 0.89 2.47 -6.80
N VAL A 174 0.38 3.09 -5.74
CA VAL A 174 0.59 2.59 -4.36
C VAL A 174 -0.17 1.28 -4.19
N ARG A 175 0.46 0.34 -3.50
CA ARG A 175 -0.06 -1.01 -3.20
C ARG A 175 0.13 -1.28 -1.72
N GLN A 176 -0.56 -2.27 -1.18
CA GLN A 176 -0.49 -2.59 0.25
C GLN A 176 0.96 -2.83 0.72
N GLN A 177 1.76 -3.55 -0.08
CA GLN A 177 3.17 -3.82 0.20
C GLN A 177 4.07 -2.57 0.30
N HIS A 178 3.63 -1.42 -0.22
CA HIS A 178 4.40 -0.17 -0.19
C HIS A 178 4.19 0.61 1.12
N LEU A 179 3.12 0.34 1.88
CA LEU A 179 2.72 1.15 3.03
C LEU A 179 3.76 1.16 4.15
N GLU A 180 4.47 0.05 4.40
CA GLU A 180 5.52 -0.01 5.41
C GLU A 180 6.70 0.89 5.04
N THR A 181 7.19 0.77 3.80
CA THR A 181 8.28 1.60 3.26
C THR A 181 7.92 3.09 3.28
N ILE A 182 6.70 3.43 2.86
CA ILE A 182 6.21 4.81 2.86
C ILE A 182 6.16 5.36 4.30
N GLY A 183 5.65 4.59 5.25
CA GLY A 183 5.60 4.99 6.67
C GLY A 183 6.97 5.30 7.25
N GLY A 184 7.96 4.46 6.93
CA GLY A 184 9.35 4.69 7.30
C GLY A 184 9.93 5.95 6.67
N ALA A 185 9.66 6.17 5.38
CA ALA A 185 10.14 7.35 4.66
C ALA A 185 9.51 8.66 5.16
N ILE A 186 8.22 8.64 5.53
CA ILE A 186 7.55 9.77 6.16
C ILE A 186 8.13 10.03 7.56
N CYS A 187 8.27 8.99 8.39
CA CYS A 187 8.86 9.10 9.73
C CYS A 187 10.23 9.79 9.66
N PHE A 188 11.08 9.33 8.73
CA PHE A 188 12.39 9.91 8.51
C PHE A 188 12.32 11.37 8.06
N SER A 189 11.37 11.71 7.20
CA SER A 189 11.18 13.09 6.73
C SER A 189 10.75 14.03 7.85
N ILE A 190 9.90 13.56 8.77
CA ILE A 190 9.50 14.27 9.99
C ILE A 190 10.69 14.44 10.93
N GLU A 191 11.43 13.37 11.20
CA GLU A 191 12.64 13.38 12.04
C GLU A 191 13.67 14.40 11.52
N ARG A 192 13.92 14.44 10.20
CA ARG A 192 14.80 15.43 9.57
C ARG A 192 14.30 16.87 9.72
N ALA A 193 13.00 17.09 9.68
CA ALA A 193 12.41 18.43 9.81
C ALA A 193 12.48 18.96 11.26
N LEU A 194 12.35 18.07 12.24
CA LEU A 194 12.39 18.41 13.66
C LEU A 194 13.81 18.44 14.23
N SER A 195 14.73 17.64 13.67
CA SER A 195 16.15 17.59 14.04
C SER A 195 16.35 17.45 15.56
N GLU A 196 16.87 18.47 16.25
CA GLU A 196 17.16 18.47 17.69
C GLU A 196 15.91 18.32 18.59
N MET A 197 14.72 18.62 18.07
CA MET A 197 13.47 18.45 18.84
C MET A 197 12.93 17.02 18.79
N TRP A 198 13.50 16.15 17.96
CA TRP A 198 13.05 14.78 17.83
C TRP A 198 13.30 13.99 19.12
N GLN A 199 12.26 13.34 19.63
CA GLN A 199 12.33 12.53 20.85
C GLN A 199 11.95 11.07 20.55
N PRO A 200 12.48 10.08 21.29
CA PRO A 200 12.09 8.69 21.11
C PRO A 200 10.57 8.46 21.23
N SER A 201 9.90 9.19 22.12
CA SER A 201 8.44 9.13 22.28
C SER A 201 7.67 9.60 21.05
N MET A 202 8.23 10.51 20.25
CA MET A 202 7.63 10.95 18.99
C MET A 202 7.66 9.84 17.95
N LYS A 203 8.74 9.04 17.91
CA LYS A 203 8.85 7.87 17.03
C LYS A 203 7.80 6.82 17.37
N GLU A 204 7.65 6.49 18.66
CA GLU A 204 6.63 5.54 19.12
C GLU A 204 5.22 6.02 18.79
N ALA A 205 4.92 7.31 19.05
CA ALA A 205 3.62 7.89 18.75
C ALA A 205 3.34 7.91 17.24
N TRP A 206 4.36 8.21 16.42
CA TRP A 206 4.25 8.13 14.97
C TRP A 206 3.99 6.70 14.48
N GLN A 207 4.71 5.71 15.00
CA GLN A 207 4.51 4.31 14.62
C GLN A 207 3.11 3.82 14.97
N TRP A 208 2.59 4.21 16.14
CA TRP A 208 1.20 3.95 16.52
C TRP A 208 0.22 4.58 15.53
N PHE A 209 0.39 5.86 15.20
CA PHE A 209 -0.47 6.55 14.26
C PHE A 209 -0.40 5.93 12.86
N TRP A 210 0.80 5.71 12.35
CA TRP A 210 1.00 5.13 11.03
C TRP A 210 0.42 3.72 10.95
N LYS A 211 0.52 2.91 12.02
CA LYS A 211 -0.09 1.59 12.05
C LYS A 211 -1.61 1.67 11.84
N MET A 212 -2.30 2.60 12.49
CA MET A 212 -3.74 2.78 12.29
C MET A 212 -4.06 3.17 10.84
N VAL A 213 -3.28 4.10 10.28
CA VAL A 213 -3.42 4.55 8.90
C VAL A 213 -3.16 3.39 7.93
N SER A 214 -2.09 2.62 8.12
CA SER A 214 -1.73 1.51 7.24
C SER A 214 -2.71 0.36 7.33
N ASP A 215 -3.28 0.08 8.50
CA ASP A 215 -4.27 -0.99 8.67
C ASP A 215 -5.57 -0.62 7.91
N ALA A 216 -6.05 0.62 8.06
CA ALA A 216 -7.25 1.11 7.37
C ALA A 216 -7.06 1.25 5.86
N MET A 217 -5.97 1.89 5.44
CA MET A 217 -5.62 2.07 4.03
C MET A 217 -5.31 0.72 3.37
N GLY A 218 -4.66 -0.19 4.08
CA GLY A 218 -4.35 -1.53 3.58
C GLY A 218 -5.60 -2.36 3.28
N ALA A 219 -6.61 -2.30 4.16
CA ALA A 219 -7.90 -2.95 3.89
C ALA A 219 -8.61 -2.37 2.66
N ALA A 220 -8.56 -1.05 2.49
CA ALA A 220 -9.13 -0.41 1.30
C ALA A 220 -8.35 -0.73 0.01
N LEU A 221 -7.01 -0.81 0.08
CA LEU A 221 -6.18 -1.22 -1.05
C LEU A 221 -6.44 -2.68 -1.45
N ASP A 222 -6.58 -3.59 -0.49
CA ASP A 222 -6.89 -5.00 -0.75
C ASP A 222 -8.19 -5.16 -1.56
N VAL A 223 -9.23 -4.41 -1.19
CA VAL A 223 -10.50 -4.38 -1.94
C VAL A 223 -10.31 -3.83 -3.36
N LEU A 224 -9.50 -2.79 -3.54
CA LEU A 224 -9.21 -2.23 -4.87
C LEU A 224 -8.34 -3.17 -5.72
N GLU A 225 -7.39 -3.87 -5.10
CA GLU A 225 -6.49 -4.83 -5.75
C GLU A 225 -7.23 -6.10 -6.19
N SER A 226 -8.23 -6.54 -5.41
CA SER A 226 -9.04 -7.72 -5.72
C SER A 226 -9.93 -7.56 -6.96
N GLY A 227 -10.22 -6.32 -7.40
CA GLY A 227 -11.18 -6.05 -8.48
C GLY A 227 -12.64 -6.28 -8.07
N ASP A 228 -12.92 -6.46 -6.78
CA ASP A 228 -14.26 -6.70 -6.25
C ASP A 228 -15.20 -5.53 -6.57
N VAL A 229 -14.69 -4.30 -6.65
CA VAL A 229 -15.50 -3.10 -6.93
C VAL A 229 -16.10 -3.17 -8.34
N GLU A 230 -15.30 -3.53 -9.34
CA GLU A 230 -15.72 -3.70 -10.72
C GLU A 230 -16.70 -4.85 -10.86
N LEU A 231 -16.45 -5.96 -10.15
CA LEU A 231 -17.34 -7.11 -10.11
C LEU A 231 -18.69 -6.75 -9.48
N ILE A 232 -18.70 -6.06 -8.34
CA ILE A 232 -19.92 -5.60 -7.67
C ILE A 232 -20.69 -4.63 -8.56
N ARG A 233 -20.00 -3.70 -9.23
CA ARG A 233 -20.63 -2.76 -10.16
C ARG A 233 -21.26 -3.50 -11.33
N ALA A 234 -20.52 -4.40 -11.97
CA ALA A 234 -21.03 -5.18 -13.10
C ALA A 234 -22.24 -6.04 -12.70
N GLY A 235 -22.16 -6.74 -11.57
CA GLY A 235 -23.27 -7.53 -11.04
C GLY A 235 -24.48 -6.67 -10.66
N TRP A 236 -24.26 -5.45 -10.18
CA TRP A 236 -25.34 -4.51 -9.87
C TRP A 236 -26.01 -3.94 -11.12
N GLU A 237 -25.26 -3.65 -12.19
CA GLU A 237 -25.85 -3.26 -13.48
C GLU A 237 -26.66 -4.41 -14.10
N GLU A 238 -26.11 -5.62 -14.12
CA GLU A 238 -26.83 -6.81 -14.61
C GLU A 238 -28.13 -7.06 -13.81
N ALA A 239 -28.06 -6.92 -12.49
CA ALA A 239 -29.24 -7.06 -11.63
C ALA A 239 -30.31 -6.01 -11.99
N LYS A 240 -29.93 -4.74 -12.17
CA LYS A 240 -30.86 -3.65 -12.54
C LYS A 240 -31.46 -3.82 -13.93
N GLU A 241 -30.70 -4.36 -14.88
CA GLU A 241 -31.23 -4.68 -16.22
C GLU A 241 -32.26 -5.81 -16.16
N SER A 242 -32.03 -6.79 -15.28
CA SER A 242 -32.93 -7.93 -15.14
C SER A 242 -34.27 -7.55 -14.49
N ARG A 243 -34.26 -6.66 -13.48
CA ARG A 243 -35.44 -6.32 -12.66
C ARG A 243 -35.34 -4.91 -12.05
N PRO A 244 -36.49 -4.25 -11.82
CA PRO A 244 -36.51 -2.99 -11.08
C PRO A 244 -36.03 -3.20 -9.63
N ALA A 245 -35.37 -2.17 -9.08
CA ALA A 245 -34.74 -2.23 -7.75
C ALA A 245 -35.72 -2.58 -6.62
N GLU A 246 -36.99 -2.17 -6.74
CA GLU A 246 -38.04 -2.49 -5.75
C GLU A 246 -38.30 -4.01 -5.67
N GLU A 247 -38.34 -4.69 -6.81
CA GLU A 247 -38.54 -6.15 -6.86
C GLU A 247 -37.32 -6.90 -6.32
N LEU A 248 -36.11 -6.43 -6.62
CA LEU A 248 -34.88 -6.99 -6.05
C LEU A 248 -34.86 -6.85 -4.53
N GLY A 249 -35.30 -5.70 -4.00
CA GLY A 249 -35.45 -5.48 -2.56
C GLY A 249 -36.46 -6.45 -1.93
N ASP A 250 -37.62 -6.64 -2.57
CA ASP A 250 -38.64 -7.59 -2.10
C ASP A 250 -38.13 -9.03 -2.07
N ILE A 251 -37.39 -9.46 -3.10
CA ILE A 251 -36.78 -10.79 -3.15
C ILE A 251 -35.74 -10.94 -2.04
N PHE A 252 -34.87 -9.95 -1.85
CA PHE A 252 -33.88 -9.93 -0.79
C PHE A 252 -34.53 -10.10 0.58
N PHE A 253 -35.56 -9.30 0.91
CA PHE A 253 -36.23 -9.39 2.21
C PHE A 253 -37.00 -10.71 2.41
N LYS A 254 -37.59 -11.27 1.34
CA LYS A 254 -38.22 -12.60 1.40
C LYS A 254 -37.20 -13.69 1.71
N GLU A 255 -36.05 -13.68 1.04
CA GLU A 255 -34.98 -14.65 1.27
C GLU A 255 -34.32 -14.45 2.64
N LEU A 256 -34.12 -13.21 3.08
CA LEU A 256 -33.61 -12.89 4.42
C LEU A 256 -34.53 -13.44 5.51
N ALA A 257 -35.85 -13.23 5.37
CA ALA A 257 -36.83 -13.77 6.32
C ALA A 257 -36.87 -15.30 6.32
N ARG A 258 -36.61 -15.94 5.17
CA ARG A 258 -36.55 -17.40 5.03
C ARG A 258 -35.29 -18.00 5.66
N ILE A 259 -34.13 -17.41 5.41
CA ILE A 259 -32.82 -17.91 5.85
C ILE A 259 -32.55 -17.55 7.31
N ALA A 260 -32.90 -16.34 7.71
CA ALA A 260 -32.63 -15.80 9.05
C ALA A 260 -33.90 -15.16 9.65
N PRO A 261 -34.91 -15.96 10.03
CA PRO A 261 -36.18 -15.44 10.53
C PRO A 261 -36.01 -14.60 11.82
N HIS A 262 -34.97 -14.89 12.61
CA HIS A 262 -34.69 -14.17 13.85
C HIS A 262 -34.30 -12.70 13.64
N VAL A 263 -33.81 -12.25 12.47
CA VAL A 263 -33.50 -10.82 12.22
C VAL A 263 -34.71 -10.02 11.74
N THR A 264 -35.83 -10.66 11.42
CA THR A 264 -37.02 -9.97 10.90
C THR A 264 -37.62 -8.94 11.86
N HIS A 265 -37.44 -9.10 13.17
CA HIS A 265 -37.91 -8.15 14.18
C HIS A 265 -37.22 -6.77 14.12
N LEU A 266 -36.06 -6.68 13.46
CA LEU A 266 -35.33 -5.43 13.25
C LEU A 266 -35.98 -4.55 12.17
N PHE A 267 -36.72 -5.16 11.23
CA PHE A 267 -37.38 -4.47 10.13
C PHE A 267 -38.85 -4.25 10.47
N LYS A 268 -39.14 -3.17 11.20
CA LYS A 268 -40.53 -2.74 11.42
C LYS A 268 -41.02 -2.04 10.15
N ARG A 269 -42.05 -2.58 9.50
CA ARG A 269 -42.73 -1.90 8.39
C ARG A 269 -43.13 -0.49 8.83
N PRO A 270 -42.86 0.56 8.04
CA PRO A 270 -43.39 1.88 8.30
C PRO A 270 -44.92 1.78 8.43
N LYS A 271 -45.48 2.33 9.51
CA LYS A 271 -46.94 2.47 9.61
C LYS A 271 -47.36 3.40 8.48
N ARG A 272 -48.08 2.86 7.49
CA ARG A 272 -48.76 3.63 6.45
C ARG A 272 -49.92 4.41 7.05
#